data_AF-A0A8H6WZ73-F1
#
_entry.id   AF-A0A8H6WZ73-F1
#
_cell.length_a   1.000
_cell.length_b   1.000
_cell.length_c   1.000
_cell.angle_alpha   90.00
_cell.angle_beta   90.00
_cell.angle_gamma   90.00
#
_symmetry.space_group_name_H-M   'P 1'
#
loop_
_entity.id
_entity.type
_entity.pdbx_description
1 polymer ?
#
loop_
_entity_poly.entity_id
_entity_poly.type
_entity_poly.pdbx_seq_one_letter_code
_entity_poly.pdbx_strand_id
1 'polypeptide(L)'
;MCRFLRQFFTRRKSRTTLLPVKSSFENSKMQQLRPEITGGTGGMGASGHVGGEGGEGGGPQIDMDPGERAQIGNVSGGTGGTGGAGVQVGGKGGTGKGPVINLRRMRALTSER
;
A
#
# COMPACT_ATOMS: atom_id res chain seq x y z
N MET A 1 -27.22 -13.44 80.39
CA MET A 1 -26.31 -14.59 80.16
C MET A 1 -26.64 -15.20 78.80
N CYS A 2 -25.63 -15.71 78.09
CA CYS A 2 -25.66 -16.35 76.75
C CYS A 2 -25.29 -15.43 75.56
N ARG A 3 -23.97 -15.39 75.30
CA ARG A 3 -23.34 -15.17 73.99
C ARG A 3 -23.85 -16.22 72.98
N PHE A 4 -24.00 -15.88 71.71
CA PHE A 4 -23.45 -16.68 70.61
C PHE A 4 -23.46 -15.89 69.29
N LEU A 5 -22.26 -15.71 68.74
CA LEU A 5 -21.97 -15.08 67.46
C LEU A 5 -22.72 -15.78 66.32
N ARG A 6 -23.42 -15.02 65.46
CA ARG A 6 -23.76 -15.46 64.11
C ARG A 6 -22.89 -14.70 63.11
N GLN A 7 -21.85 -15.38 62.61
CA GLN A 7 -21.15 -15.00 61.40
C GLN A 7 -22.11 -15.08 60.22
N PHE A 8 -22.59 -13.94 59.74
CA PHE A 8 -23.30 -13.85 58.47
C PHE A 8 -22.32 -13.50 57.36
N PHE A 9 -21.98 -14.52 56.58
CA PHE A 9 -21.40 -14.41 55.24
C PHE A 9 -22.28 -13.48 54.39
N THR A 10 -21.80 -12.27 54.10
CA THR A 10 -22.38 -11.43 53.05
C THR A 10 -21.48 -11.51 51.81
N ARG A 11 -21.94 -12.30 50.84
CA ARG A 11 -21.39 -12.42 49.49
C ARG A 11 -21.27 -11.02 48.86
N ARG A 12 -20.05 -10.47 48.76
CA ARG A 12 -19.77 -9.38 47.83
C ARG A 12 -19.91 -9.93 46.40
N LYS A 13 -21.03 -9.63 45.75
CA LYS A 13 -21.18 -9.76 44.29
C LYS A 13 -20.15 -8.83 43.65
N SER A 14 -19.03 -9.39 43.20
CA SER A 14 -18.13 -8.74 42.25
C SER A 14 -18.93 -8.46 40.98
N ARG A 15 -19.36 -7.20 40.79
CA ARG A 15 -19.78 -6.71 39.49
C ARG A 15 -18.53 -6.55 38.64
N THR A 16 -18.11 -7.65 38.02
CA THR A 16 -17.14 -7.59 36.93
C THR A 16 -17.86 -6.93 35.76
N THR A 17 -17.64 -5.64 35.57
CA THR A 17 -18.07 -4.91 34.38
C THR A 17 -17.38 -5.58 33.19
N LEU A 18 -18.13 -6.42 32.46
CA LEU A 18 -17.76 -6.90 31.15
C LEU A 18 -17.74 -5.69 30.20
N LEU A 19 -16.63 -4.98 30.18
CA LEU A 19 -16.33 -4.05 29.11
C LEU A 19 -16.28 -4.86 27.81
N PRO A 20 -16.94 -4.43 26.73
CA PRO A 20 -16.86 -5.14 25.45
C PRO A 20 -15.45 -4.94 24.86
N VAL A 21 -14.50 -5.81 25.21
CA VAL A 21 -13.14 -5.85 24.63
C VAL A 21 -13.15 -6.55 23.25
N LYS A 22 -14.20 -6.33 22.45
CA LYS A 22 -14.32 -6.95 21.13
C LYS A 22 -14.29 -5.95 19.97
N SER A 23 -14.35 -4.64 20.21
CA SER A 23 -14.26 -3.63 19.14
C SER A 23 -12.84 -3.11 18.87
N SER A 24 -11.89 -3.36 19.77
CA SER A 24 -10.51 -2.89 19.63
C SER A 24 -9.57 -3.90 18.96
N PHE A 25 -9.96 -5.18 18.85
CA PHE A 25 -9.14 -6.22 18.20
C PHE A 25 -9.45 -6.41 16.70
N GLU A 26 -10.61 -5.96 16.22
CA GLU A 26 -10.90 -5.94 14.78
C GLU A 26 -10.34 -4.70 14.08
N ASN A 27 -10.14 -3.59 14.80
CA ASN A 27 -9.51 -2.39 14.24
C ASN A 27 -7.98 -2.48 14.08
N SER A 28 -7.31 -3.44 14.74
CA SER A 28 -5.86 -3.63 14.63
C SER A 28 -5.43 -4.47 13.41
N LYS A 29 -6.39 -5.07 12.67
CA LYS A 29 -6.12 -5.81 11.42
C LYS A 29 -6.38 -5.02 10.15
N MET A 30 -7.07 -3.89 10.23
CA MET A 30 -7.07 -2.87 9.19
C MET A 30 -5.93 -1.88 9.45
N GLN A 31 -4.68 -2.38 9.52
CA GLN A 31 -3.60 -1.55 9.01
C GLN A 31 -4.01 -1.25 7.58
N GLN A 32 -4.44 -0.01 7.30
CA GLN A 32 -4.82 0.45 5.97
C GLN A 32 -3.65 0.15 5.03
N LEU A 33 -3.69 -1.01 4.36
CA LEU A 33 -2.74 -1.38 3.32
C LEU A 33 -3.01 -0.42 2.18
N ARG A 34 -2.28 0.69 2.18
CA ARG A 34 -2.35 1.66 1.11
C ARG A 34 -1.81 0.99 -0.15
N PRO A 35 -2.52 1.03 -1.29
CA PRO A 35 -2.06 0.42 -2.52
C PRO A 35 -0.69 0.95 -2.92
N GLU A 36 0.17 0.04 -3.36
CA GLU A 36 1.42 0.35 -4.04
C GLU A 36 1.22 0.14 -5.54
N ILE A 37 1.60 1.15 -6.32
CA ILE A 37 1.47 1.11 -7.78
C ILE A 37 2.86 1.07 -8.38
N THR A 38 3.10 0.08 -9.23
CA THR A 38 4.41 -0.18 -9.84
C THR A 38 4.29 -0.25 -11.34
N GLY A 39 5.22 0.39 -12.04
CA GLY A 39 5.31 0.33 -13.49
C GLY A 39 5.70 -1.06 -14.01
N GLY A 40 5.53 -1.24 -15.31
CA GLY A 40 5.88 -2.47 -16.00
C GLY A 40 7.39 -2.67 -16.15
N THR A 41 7.79 -3.93 -16.28
CA THR A 41 9.15 -4.34 -16.60
C THR A 41 9.31 -4.45 -18.11
N GLY A 42 10.40 -3.90 -18.64
CA GLY A 42 10.78 -4.05 -20.04
C GLY A 42 11.23 -5.47 -20.35
N GLY A 43 10.98 -5.93 -21.58
CA GLY A 43 11.35 -7.27 -22.03
C GLY A 43 12.86 -7.50 -22.11
N MET A 44 13.29 -8.74 -21.95
CA MET A 44 14.70 -9.12 -22.09
C MET A 44 15.07 -9.30 -23.57
N GLY A 45 16.22 -8.77 -23.96
CA GLY A 45 16.79 -8.98 -25.28
C GLY A 45 17.26 -10.43 -25.49
N ALA A 46 17.01 -10.99 -26.67
CA ALA A 46 17.41 -12.35 -27.01
C ALA A 46 18.92 -12.49 -27.21
N SER A 47 19.48 -13.66 -26.91
CA SER A 47 20.88 -13.96 -27.19
C SER A 47 21.08 -14.45 -28.62
N GLY A 48 22.21 -14.11 -29.24
CA GLY A 48 22.49 -14.51 -30.61
C GLY A 48 23.90 -14.17 -31.08
N HIS A 49 24.11 -14.21 -32.40
CA HIS A 49 25.37 -13.71 -32.98
C HIS A 49 25.54 -12.21 -32.70
N VAL A 50 24.44 -11.47 -32.81
CA VAL A 50 24.24 -10.11 -32.32
C VAL A 50 23.15 -10.17 -31.24
N GLY A 51 23.41 -9.58 -30.07
CA GLY A 51 22.47 -9.58 -28.96
C GLY A 51 21.30 -8.62 -29.19
N GLY A 52 20.08 -9.05 -28.87
CA GLY A 52 18.87 -8.22 -28.96
C GLY A 52 18.82 -7.16 -27.87
N GLU A 53 18.14 -6.04 -28.14
CA GLU A 53 17.99 -4.95 -27.17
C GLU A 53 16.91 -5.26 -26.12
N GLY A 54 17.10 -4.72 -24.92
CA GLY A 54 16.09 -4.75 -23.85
C GLY A 54 14.96 -3.77 -24.12
N GLY A 55 13.73 -4.16 -23.80
CA GLY A 55 12.54 -3.35 -24.00
C GLY A 55 12.37 -2.23 -22.97
N GLU A 56 11.48 -1.28 -23.28
CA GLU A 56 11.11 -0.22 -22.33
C GLU A 56 10.15 -0.72 -21.24
N GLY A 57 10.38 -0.30 -20.00
CA GLY A 57 9.43 -0.48 -18.90
C GLY A 57 8.47 0.71 -18.81
N GLY A 58 7.17 0.46 -18.91
CA GLY A 58 6.15 1.52 -18.81
C GLY A 58 5.96 2.05 -17.39
N GLY A 59 5.89 3.37 -17.22
CA GLY A 59 5.54 4.00 -15.94
C GLY A 59 4.02 4.10 -15.77
N PRO A 60 3.50 4.01 -14.54
CA PRO A 60 2.07 4.19 -14.30
C PRO A 60 1.68 5.65 -14.51
N GLN A 61 0.50 5.86 -15.10
CA GLN A 61 -0.14 7.16 -15.21
C GLN A 61 -1.38 7.17 -14.32
N ILE A 62 -1.41 8.10 -13.36
CA ILE A 62 -2.46 8.17 -12.35
C ILE A 62 -3.07 9.56 -12.38
N ASP A 63 -4.38 9.61 -12.61
CA ASP A 63 -5.18 10.82 -12.45
C ASP A 63 -5.98 10.68 -11.15
N MET A 64 -5.79 11.60 -10.21
CA MET A 64 -6.46 11.52 -8.91
C MET A 64 -6.80 12.88 -8.31
N ASP A 65 -7.74 12.87 -7.37
CA ASP A 65 -8.05 14.08 -6.60
C ASP A 65 -6.99 14.32 -5.51
N PRO A 66 -6.69 15.59 -5.14
CA PRO A 66 -5.67 15.90 -4.14
C PRO A 66 -5.90 15.22 -2.78
N GLY A 67 -7.17 14.97 -2.42
CA GLY A 67 -7.54 14.28 -1.18
C GLY A 67 -7.26 12.78 -1.18
N GLU A 68 -7.08 12.16 -2.35
CA GLU A 68 -6.85 10.72 -2.50
C GLU A 68 -5.36 10.36 -2.44
N ARG A 69 -4.45 11.35 -2.57
CA ARG A 69 -3.01 11.11 -2.49
C ARG A 69 -2.59 10.44 -1.17
N ALA A 70 -3.26 10.78 -0.07
CA ALA A 70 -2.99 10.19 1.24
C ALA A 70 -3.42 8.71 1.33
N GLN A 71 -4.18 8.20 0.37
CA GLN A 71 -4.63 6.82 0.34
C GLN A 71 -3.64 5.90 -0.37
N ILE A 72 -2.70 6.43 -1.16
CA ILE A 72 -1.65 5.66 -1.84
C ILE A 72 -0.41 5.53 -0.95
N GLY A 73 0.20 4.35 -0.96
CA GLY A 73 1.41 4.06 -0.21
C GLY A 73 2.63 4.55 -0.98
N ASN A 74 2.85 3.96 -2.16
CA ASN A 74 3.98 4.26 -3.02
C ASN A 74 3.58 4.21 -4.50
N VAL A 75 4.25 5.01 -5.34
CA VAL A 75 4.14 4.93 -6.79
C VAL A 75 5.55 4.86 -7.37
N SER A 76 5.86 3.76 -8.05
CA SER A 76 7.16 3.52 -8.68
C SER A 76 7.05 3.44 -10.19
N GLY A 77 8.11 3.89 -10.88
CA GLY A 77 8.20 3.85 -12.34
C GLY A 77 8.38 2.43 -12.88
N GLY A 78 8.35 2.31 -14.20
CA GLY A 78 8.73 1.08 -14.90
C GLY A 78 10.25 0.89 -14.89
N THR A 79 10.69 -0.35 -15.07
CA THR A 79 12.11 -0.70 -15.15
C THR A 79 12.46 -1.16 -16.56
N GLY A 80 13.57 -0.69 -17.11
CA GLY A 80 14.04 -1.12 -18.42
C GLY A 80 14.47 -2.58 -18.43
N GLY A 81 14.24 -3.27 -19.55
CA GLY A 81 14.70 -4.64 -19.75
C GLY A 81 16.20 -4.73 -19.99
N THR A 82 16.80 -5.89 -19.75
CA THR A 82 18.23 -6.10 -20.02
C THR A 82 18.47 -6.47 -21.48
N GLY A 83 19.61 -6.04 -22.03
CA GLY A 83 20.06 -6.49 -23.35
C GLY A 83 20.47 -7.96 -23.34
N GLY A 84 20.38 -8.60 -24.51
CA GLY A 84 20.81 -9.98 -24.73
C GLY A 84 22.29 -10.11 -25.03
N ALA A 85 22.85 -11.30 -24.80
CA ALA A 85 24.25 -11.56 -25.10
C ALA A 85 24.47 -11.72 -26.61
N GLY A 86 25.58 -11.18 -27.13
CA GLY A 86 25.98 -11.36 -28.51
C GLY A 86 27.44 -11.78 -28.64
N VAL A 87 27.73 -12.72 -29.54
CA VAL A 87 29.09 -13.19 -29.80
C VAL A 87 29.96 -12.07 -30.37
N GLN A 88 29.39 -11.27 -31.29
CA GLN A 88 30.09 -10.15 -31.90
C GLN A 88 29.86 -8.84 -31.13
N VAL A 89 28.61 -8.55 -30.78
CA VAL A 89 28.23 -7.36 -30.01
C VAL A 89 27.00 -7.66 -29.15
N GLY A 90 27.06 -7.29 -27.88
CA GLY A 90 25.94 -7.42 -26.95
C GLY A 90 24.84 -6.39 -27.21
N GLY A 91 23.61 -6.76 -26.88
CA GLY A 91 22.46 -5.87 -26.93
C GLY A 91 22.49 -4.86 -25.79
N LYS A 92 21.90 -3.68 -26.02
CA LYS A 92 21.78 -2.64 -25.01
C LYS A 92 20.58 -2.90 -24.09
N GLY A 93 20.68 -2.43 -22.85
CA GLY A 93 19.53 -2.39 -21.94
C GLY A 93 18.50 -1.35 -22.39
N GLY A 94 17.23 -1.60 -22.08
CA GLY A 94 16.13 -0.68 -22.27
C GLY A 94 16.02 0.34 -21.13
N THR A 95 15.11 1.29 -21.29
CA THR A 95 14.86 2.36 -20.32
C THR A 95 13.57 2.15 -19.55
N GLY A 96 13.54 2.58 -18.28
CA GLY A 96 12.33 2.62 -17.47
C GLY A 96 11.70 4.01 -17.44
N LYS A 97 10.38 4.11 -17.63
CA LYS A 97 9.65 5.40 -17.55
C LYS A 97 9.22 5.68 -16.11
N GLY A 98 9.44 6.90 -15.66
CA GLY A 98 8.97 7.38 -14.36
C GLY A 98 7.44 7.43 -14.28
N PRO A 99 6.87 7.45 -13.07
CA PRO A 99 5.43 7.60 -12.89
C PRO A 99 4.98 9.03 -13.22
N VAL A 100 3.78 9.15 -13.78
CA VAL A 100 3.13 10.45 -14.03
C VAL A 100 1.89 10.54 -13.15
N ILE A 101 1.85 11.54 -12.26
CA ILE A 101 0.74 11.76 -11.33
C ILE A 101 0.12 13.11 -11.65
N ASN A 102 -1.13 13.10 -12.14
CA ASN A 102 -1.90 14.30 -12.42
C ASN A 102 -2.91 14.53 -11.30
N LEU A 103 -2.74 15.62 -10.55
CA LEU A 103 -3.69 16.03 -9.53
C LEU A 103 -4.77 16.92 -10.15
N ARG A 104 -6.03 16.50 -10.04
CA ARG A 104 -7.16 17.32 -10.50
C ARG A 104 -7.24 18.59 -9.66
N ARG A 105 -7.35 19.75 -10.31
CA ARG A 105 -7.53 21.02 -9.57
C ARG A 105 -8.90 21.01 -8.92
N MET A 106 -8.92 21.20 -7.59
CA MET A 106 -10.16 21.53 -6.87
C MET A 106 -10.72 22.81 -7.48
N ARG A 107 -11.89 22.73 -8.13
CA ARG A 107 -12.63 23.94 -8.47
C ARG A 107 -13.06 24.55 -7.14
N ALA A 108 -12.52 25.72 -6.81
CA ALA A 108 -13.05 26.52 -5.73
C ALA A 108 -14.51 26.80 -6.09
N LEU A 109 -15.45 26.26 -5.31
CA LEU A 109 -16.83 26.68 -5.35
C LEU A 109 -16.84 28.12 -4.86
N THR A 110 -16.72 29.06 -5.79
CA THR A 110 -17.08 30.45 -5.53
C THR A 110 -18.58 30.44 -5.27
N SER A 111 -18.93 30.37 -3.99
CA SER A 111 -20.25 30.68 -3.48
C SER A 111 -20.53 32.14 -3.81
N GLU A 112 -21.08 32.41 -4.99
CA GLU A 112 -21.75 33.69 -5.25
C GLU A 112 -22.94 33.76 -4.30
N ARG A 113 -22.86 34.73 -3.38
CA ARG A 113 -23.90 35.10 -2.42
C ARG A 113 -24.94 35.99 -3.09
#